data_AF-A0A415MT22-F1
#
_entry.id   AF-A0A415MT22-F1
#
_cell.length_a   1.000
_cell.length_b   1.000
_cell.length_c   1.000
_cell.angle_alpha   90.00
_cell.angle_beta   90.00
_cell.angle_gamma   90.00
#
_symmetry.space_group_name_H-M   'P 1'
#
loop_
_entity.id
_entity.type
_entity.pdbx_description
1 polymer ?
#
loop_
_entity_poly.entity_id
_entity_poly.type
_entity_poly.pdbx_seq_one_letter_code
_entity_poly.pdbx_strand_id
1 'polypeptide(L)'
;MEKEGVIYWLKPEEGGLKNLPTYELCYAVTVLPQVEPSAWSIKMFILEPDKYVSDCLVAFLVDHAPHEVLNTIESVDVYAGNKKVATIILKTDNKQQTD
;
A
#
# COMPACT_ATOMS: atom_id res chain seq x y z
N MET A 1 0.26 9.74 9.39
CA MET A 1 1.21 10.00 8.29
C MET A 1 0.75 9.25 7.05
N GLU A 2 0.72 9.92 5.89
CA GLU A 2 0.40 9.33 4.57
C GLU A 2 1.67 9.32 3.71
N LYS A 3 1.83 8.27 2.88
CA LYS A 3 2.96 8.11 1.97
C LYS A 3 2.46 7.89 0.55
N GLU A 4 3.09 8.55 -0.40
CA GLU A 4 2.80 8.36 -1.82
C GLU A 4 3.40 7.06 -2.33
N GLY A 5 2.72 6.44 -3.29
CA GLY A 5 3.18 5.24 -3.96
C GLY A 5 2.47 5.00 -5.27
N VAL A 6 2.83 3.91 -5.93
CA VAL A 6 2.13 3.36 -7.08
C VAL A 6 1.65 1.97 -6.72
N ILE A 7 0.34 1.73 -6.79
CA ILE A 7 -0.24 0.42 -6.56
C ILE A 7 -0.25 -0.39 -7.86
N TYR A 8 0.18 -1.64 -7.76
CA TYR A 8 0.15 -2.64 -8.82
C TYR A 8 -0.75 -3.79 -8.37
N TRP A 9 -1.96 -3.83 -8.92
CA TRP A 9 -2.91 -4.91 -8.68
C TRP A 9 -2.48 -6.17 -9.43
N LEU A 10 -2.55 -7.31 -8.74
CA LEU A 10 -2.36 -8.61 -9.39
C LEU A 10 -3.56 -8.91 -10.29
N LYS A 11 -3.32 -9.61 -11.39
CA LYS A 11 -4.39 -10.12 -12.24
C LYS A 11 -5.11 -11.29 -11.56
N PRO A 12 -6.38 -11.59 -11.91
CA PRO A 12 -7.09 -12.73 -11.35
C PRO A 12 -6.33 -14.06 -11.46
N GLU A 13 -5.64 -14.29 -12.58
CA GLU A 13 -4.81 -15.48 -12.83
C GLU A 13 -3.56 -15.57 -11.92
N GLU A 14 -3.13 -14.45 -11.33
CA GLU A 14 -2.02 -14.35 -10.38
C GLU A 14 -2.51 -14.40 -8.91
N GLY A 15 -3.82 -14.61 -8.70
CA GLY A 15 -4.45 -14.61 -7.37
C GLY A 15 -5.00 -13.25 -6.92
N GLY A 16 -5.03 -12.27 -7.82
CA GLY A 16 -5.60 -10.95 -7.59
C GLY A 16 -7.12 -10.93 -7.44
N LEU A 17 -7.67 -9.72 -7.30
CA LEU A 17 -9.12 -9.53 -7.18
C LEU A 17 -9.83 -9.88 -8.48
N LYS A 18 -11.03 -10.45 -8.38
CA LYS A 18 -11.89 -10.74 -9.55
C LYS A 18 -12.29 -9.45 -10.28
N ASN A 19 -12.57 -8.39 -9.53
CA ASN A 19 -12.87 -7.06 -10.03
C ASN A 19 -11.98 -6.06 -9.29
N LEU A 20 -11.44 -5.08 -10.00
CA LEU A 20 -10.65 -4.02 -9.38
C LEU A 20 -11.56 -3.09 -8.54
N PRO A 21 -11.02 -2.42 -7.51
CA PRO A 21 -11.79 -1.40 -6.79
C PRO A 21 -12.17 -0.25 -7.73
N THR A 22 -13.44 0.13 -7.72
CA THR A 22 -13.99 1.25 -8.50
C THR A 22 -14.11 2.54 -7.69
N TYR A 23 -13.72 2.49 -6.42
CA TYR A 23 -13.75 3.58 -5.46
C TYR A 23 -12.33 3.97 -5.06
N GLU A 24 -12.15 5.24 -4.71
CA GLU A 24 -10.84 5.79 -4.37
C GLU A 24 -10.35 5.28 -3.00
N LEU A 25 -11.24 5.13 -2.01
CA LEU A 25 -10.85 4.76 -0.64
C LEU A 25 -10.98 3.27 -0.37
N CYS A 26 -9.85 2.59 -0.19
CA CYS A 26 -9.76 1.16 0.11
C CYS A 26 -9.18 0.91 1.50
N TYR A 27 -9.65 -0.15 2.17
CA TYR A 27 -9.06 -0.66 3.41
C TYR A 27 -8.48 -2.06 3.18
N ALA A 28 -7.28 -2.30 3.69
CA ALA A 28 -6.60 -3.57 3.52
C ALA A 28 -5.69 -3.89 4.70
N VAL A 29 -5.02 -5.03 4.63
CA VAL A 29 -3.96 -5.42 5.57
C VAL A 29 -2.64 -5.48 4.83
N THR A 30 -1.57 -5.05 5.50
CA THR A 30 -0.20 -5.34 5.09
C THR A 30 0.51 -6.16 6.17
N VAL A 31 1.56 -6.88 5.77
CA VAL A 31 2.43 -7.64 6.67
C VAL A 31 3.85 -7.11 6.54
N LEU A 32 4.40 -6.65 7.66
CA LEU A 32 5.72 -6.05 7.79
C LEU A 32 6.54 -6.90 8.77
N PRO A 33 7.33 -7.87 8.28
CA PRO A 33 8.07 -8.82 9.13
C PRO A 33 9.08 -8.18 10.09
N GLN A 34 9.47 -6.93 9.83
CA GLN A 34 10.46 -6.18 10.59
C GLN A 34 9.91 -5.45 11.83
N VAL A 35 8.60 -5.53 12.09
CA VAL A 35 7.92 -4.90 13.23
C VAL A 35 6.99 -5.90 13.93
N GLU A 36 6.74 -5.71 15.22
CA GLU A 36 5.81 -6.53 16.01
C GLU A 36 4.70 -5.66 16.63
N PRO A 37 3.40 -6.00 16.44
CA PRO A 37 2.90 -7.05 15.55
C PRO A 37 3.27 -6.80 14.08
N SER A 38 3.30 -7.85 13.25
CA SER A 38 3.70 -7.73 11.85
C SER A 38 2.55 -7.34 10.93
N ALA A 39 1.31 -7.68 11.27
CA ALA A 39 0.14 -7.37 10.47
C ALA A 39 -0.50 -6.04 10.89
N TRP A 40 -0.73 -5.15 9.92
CA TRP A 40 -1.30 -3.83 10.15
C TRP A 40 -2.39 -3.49 9.15
N SER A 41 -3.48 -2.89 9.65
CA SER A 41 -4.51 -2.32 8.79
C SER A 41 -4.03 -1.03 8.15
N ILE A 42 -4.24 -0.91 6.85
CA ILE A 42 -3.93 0.27 6.05
C ILE A 42 -5.19 0.81 5.39
N LYS A 43 -5.21 2.13 5.21
CA LYS A 43 -6.11 2.83 4.28
C LYS A 43 -5.29 3.24 3.06
N MET A 44 -5.90 3.12 1.89
CA MET A 44 -5.32 3.50 0.60
C MET A 44 -6.28 4.45 -0.10
N PHE A 45 -5.77 5.55 -0.63
CA PHE A 45 -6.51 6.43 -1.54
C PHE A 45 -5.93 6.26 -2.94
N ILE A 46 -6.70 5.66 -3.84
CA ILE A 46 -6.34 5.34 -5.23
C ILE A 46 -6.79 6.50 -6.11
N LEU A 47 -5.85 7.17 -6.78
CA LEU A 47 -6.14 8.39 -7.54
C LEU A 47 -6.92 8.08 -8.82
N GLU A 48 -6.62 6.95 -9.46
CA GLU A 48 -7.36 6.46 -10.62
C GLU A 48 -7.81 5.02 -10.37
N PRO A 49 -9.00 4.80 -9.78
CA PRO A 49 -9.54 3.46 -9.56
C PRO A 49 -9.88 2.75 -10.87
N ASP A 50 -10.20 1.45 -10.80
CA ASP A 50 -10.49 0.58 -11.96
C ASP A 50 -9.32 0.42 -12.95
N LYS A 51 -8.09 0.62 -12.47
CA LYS A 51 -6.85 0.39 -13.23
C LYS A 51 -5.93 -0.56 -12.48
N TYR A 52 -5.21 -1.40 -13.21
CA TYR A 52 -4.21 -2.31 -12.63
C TYR A 52 -3.00 -1.58 -12.05
N VAL A 53 -2.69 -0.39 -12.57
CA VAL A 53 -1.62 0.47 -12.07
C VAL A 53 -2.21 1.85 -11.84
N SER A 54 -1.97 2.41 -10.65
CA SER A 54 -2.51 3.72 -10.27
C SER A 54 -1.61 4.36 -9.23
N ASP A 55 -1.51 5.69 -9.24
CA ASP A 55 -0.93 6.42 -8.11
C ASP A 55 -1.84 6.26 -6.89
N CYS A 56 -1.23 6.19 -5.69
CA CYS A 56 -1.99 6.10 -4.45
C CYS A 56 -1.31 6.80 -3.28
N LEU A 57 -2.11 7.15 -2.28
CA LEU A 57 -1.65 7.44 -0.93
C LEU A 57 -1.92 6.24 -0.02
N VAL A 58 -0.98 5.89 0.84
CA VAL A 58 -1.15 4.82 1.84
C VAL A 58 -0.82 5.33 3.24
N ALA A 59 -1.61 4.90 4.21
CA ALA A 59 -1.36 5.14 5.62
C ALA A 59 -1.84 3.97 6.47
N PHE A 60 -1.26 3.80 7.65
CA PHE A 60 -1.86 2.95 8.67
C PHE A 60 -3.18 3.52 9.16
N LEU A 61 -4.11 2.64 9.51
CA LEU A 61 -5.44 2.99 9.99
C LEU A 61 -5.47 3.40 11.46
N VAL A 62 -4.43 3.03 12.24
CA VAL A 62 -4.37 3.25 13.70
C VAL A 62 -3.11 4.03 14.08
N ASP A 63 -3.23 4.88 15.11
CA ASP A 63 -2.18 5.85 15.49
C ASP A 63 -0.93 5.21 16.11
N HIS A 64 -1.06 4.03 16.70
CA HIS A 64 0.07 3.31 17.33
C HIS A 64 0.80 2.38 16.36
N ALA A 65 0.48 2.46 15.07
CA ALA A 65 1.19 1.72 14.03
C ALA A 65 2.60 2.28 13.83
N PRO A 66 3.54 1.47 13.30
CA PRO A 66 4.94 1.87 13.13
C PRO A 66 5.10 2.78 11.91
N HIS A 67 4.53 3.98 11.94
CA HIS A 67 4.48 4.92 10.80
C HIS A 67 5.83 5.14 10.11
N GLU A 68 6.91 5.25 10.90
CA GLU A 68 8.26 5.48 10.40
C GLU A 68 8.78 4.37 9.48
N VAL A 69 8.23 3.16 9.57
CA VAL A 69 8.65 2.04 8.70
C VAL A 69 8.33 2.30 7.23
N LEU A 70 7.30 3.11 6.93
CA LEU A 70 6.96 3.48 5.55
C LEU A 70 8.02 4.40 4.91
N ASN A 71 8.91 4.98 5.71
CA ASN A 71 10.04 5.78 5.21
C ASN A 71 11.28 4.94 4.90
N THR A 72 11.32 3.69 5.37
CA THR A 72 12.53 2.84 5.28
C THR A 72 12.38 1.67 4.31
N ILE A 73 11.15 1.34 3.90
CA ILE A 73 10.86 0.26 2.96
C ILE A 73 10.54 0.78 1.57
N GLU A 74 10.83 -0.04 0.57
CA GLU A 74 10.54 0.28 -0.83
C GLU A 74 9.10 -0.06 -1.22
N SER A 75 8.50 -1.04 -0.55
CA SER A 75 7.19 -1.56 -0.95
C SER A 75 6.36 -2.09 0.21
N VAL A 76 5.05 -2.11 0.00
CA VAL A 76 4.04 -2.64 0.92
C VAL A 76 3.18 -3.63 0.15
N ASP A 77 3.12 -4.87 0.62
CA ASP A 77 2.19 -5.86 0.07
C ASP A 77 0.78 -5.63 0.64
N VAL A 78 -0.22 -5.73 -0.22
CA VAL A 78 -1.63 -5.49 0.10
C VAL A 78 -2.37 -6.82 0.08
N TYR A 79 -3.04 -7.14 1.19
CA TYR A 79 -3.76 -8.38 1.39
C TYR A 79 -5.27 -8.16 1.55
N ALA A 80 -6.03 -9.06 0.91
CA ALA A 80 -7.46 -9.26 1.15
C ALA A 80 -7.64 -10.62 1.86
N GLY A 81 -7.83 -10.57 3.19
CA GLY A 81 -7.74 -11.77 4.02
C GLY A 81 -6.32 -12.33 4.01
N ASN A 82 -6.14 -13.60 3.65
CA ASN A 82 -4.83 -14.26 3.57
C ASN A 82 -4.21 -14.23 2.16
N LYS A 83 -4.81 -13.52 1.20
CA LYS A 83 -4.35 -13.46 -0.18
C LYS A 83 -3.71 -12.12 -0.49
N LYS A 84 -2.47 -12.14 -0.99
CA LYS A 84 -1.85 -10.95 -1.59
C LYS A 84 -2.61 -10.62 -2.88
N VAL A 85 -3.04 -9.37 -3.01
CA VAL A 85 -3.84 -8.90 -4.16
C VAL A 85 -3.19 -7.72 -4.88
N ALA A 86 -2.25 -7.02 -4.25
CA ALA A 86 -1.48 -5.96 -4.86
C ALA A 86 -0.14 -5.76 -4.14
N THR A 87 0.73 -4.98 -4.76
CA THR A 87 1.94 -4.42 -4.16
C THR A 87 1.92 -2.92 -4.40
N ILE A 88 2.23 -2.12 -3.37
CA ILE A 88 2.47 -0.69 -3.49
C ILE A 88 3.98 -0.48 -3.49
N ILE A 89 4.50 0.21 -4.50
CA ILE A 89 5.88 0.72 -4.49
C ILE A 89 5.84 2.15 -3.93
N LEU A 90 6.48 2.37 -2.79
CA LEU A 90 6.50 3.66 -2.11
C LEU A 90 7.44 4.63 -2.82
N LYS A 91 7.00 5.87 -3.00
CA LYS A 91 7.87 6.93 -3.50
C LYS A 91 8.78 7.37 -2.37
N THR A 92 10.09 7.14 -2.51
CA THR A 92 11.08 7.73 -1.61
C THR A 92 11.08 9.23 -1.81
N ASP A 93 11.11 9.98 -0.70
CA ASP A 93 11.38 11.42 -0.77
C ASP A 93 12.86 11.56 -1.13
N ASN A 94 13.19 11.52 -2.42
CA ASN A 94 14.45 12.08 -2.89
C ASN A 94 14.36 13.61 -2.69
N LYS A 95 14.47 14.06 -1.45
CA LYS A 95 15.06 15.36 -1.18
C LYS A 95 16.51 15.23 -1.59
N GLN A 96 16.79 15.39 -2.88
CA GLN A 96 18.08 15.96 -3.27
C GLN A 96 18.14 17.32 -2.60
N GLN A 97 18.78 17.33 -1.44
CA GLN A 97 19.20 18.54 -0.77
C GLN A 97 20.37 19.07 -1.61
N THR A 98 20.04 19.84 -2.64
CA THR A 98 20.98 20.75 -3.27
C THR A 98 21.12 21.95 -2.35
N ASP A 99 22.25 22.00 -1.65
CA ASP A 99 23.03 23.23 -1.42
C ASP A 99 24.50 22.89 -1.69
#